data_AF-A0A0A6PFN5-F1
#
_entry.id   AF-A0A0A6PFN5-F1
#
_cell.length_a   1.000
_cell.length_b   1.000
_cell.length_c   1.000
_cell.angle_alpha   90.00
_cell.angle_beta   90.00
_cell.angle_gamma   90.00
#
_symmetry.space_group_name_H-M   'P 1'
#
loop_
_entity.id
_entity.type
_entity.pdbx_description
1 polymer ?
#
loop_
_entity_poly.entity_id
_entity_poly.type
_entity_poly.pdbx_seq_one_letter_code
_entity_poly.pdbx_strand_id
1 'polypeptide(L)'
;MNKKYKTSKLVTWVLFSVVFALLPFLVNYLLGISRGEKITLELLFGGGEILLASITLCGIALGELFEVASSPAATPPALTKFIGLCSLLIIIISSLYYANVSFGGIDLKRDIVATVSLWLFIFSVITSSCCIFITENVTTTENKEN
;
A
#
# COMPACT_ATOMS: atom_id res chain seq x y z
N MET A 1 -35.75 13.99 -3.10
CA MET A 1 -34.71 13.81 -4.16
C MET A 1 -33.38 13.50 -3.47
N ASN A 2 -33.14 12.24 -3.10
CA ASN A 2 -32.01 11.86 -2.27
C ASN A 2 -30.88 11.36 -3.20
N LYS A 3 -29.95 12.26 -3.57
CA LYS A 3 -28.73 11.84 -4.28
C LYS A 3 -27.94 10.96 -3.30
N LYS A 4 -28.11 9.64 -3.38
CA LYS A 4 -27.22 8.69 -2.72
C LYS A 4 -25.80 9.01 -3.21
N TYR A 5 -25.00 9.62 -2.35
CA TYR A 5 -23.58 9.77 -2.59
C TYR A 5 -22.98 8.36 -2.60
N LYS A 6 -22.89 7.75 -3.77
CA LYS A 6 -22.18 6.49 -3.96
C LYS A 6 -20.71 6.86 -4.03
N THR A 7 -20.06 6.96 -2.87
CA THR A 7 -18.61 7.18 -2.79
C THR A 7 -17.93 6.01 -3.49
N SER A 8 -17.04 6.29 -4.45
CA SER A 8 -16.28 5.26 -5.16
C SER A 8 -15.46 4.46 -4.15
N LYS A 9 -15.35 3.14 -4.39
CA LYS A 9 -14.60 2.22 -3.52
C LYS A 9 -13.15 2.68 -3.38
N LEU A 10 -12.56 3.14 -4.48
CA LEU A 10 -11.22 3.71 -4.52
C LEU A 10 -11.07 4.94 -3.62
N VAL A 11 -12.05 5.85 -3.61
CA VAL A 11 -11.99 7.06 -2.76
C VAL A 11 -12.03 6.69 -1.28
N THR A 12 -12.92 5.79 -0.88
CA THR A 12 -12.99 5.28 0.49
C THR A 12 -11.69 4.58 0.88
N TRP A 13 -11.13 3.74 0.00
CA TRP A 13 -9.86 3.06 0.24
C TRP A 13 -8.69 4.04 0.43
N VAL A 14 -8.55 5.07 -0.42
CA VAL A 14 -7.50 6.08 -0.26
C VAL A 14 -7.63 6.80 1.09
N LEU A 15 -8.84 7.23 1.45
CA LEU A 15 -9.09 7.97 2.68
C LEU A 15 -8.88 7.13 3.95
N PHE A 16 -9.24 5.85 3.94
CA PHE A 16 -9.19 5.01 5.14
C PHE A 16 -7.95 4.13 5.22
N SER A 17 -7.36 3.73 4.10
CA SER A 17 -6.16 2.89 4.10
C SER A 17 -4.89 3.72 3.97
N VAL A 18 -4.77 4.56 2.94
CA VAL A 18 -3.52 5.30 2.69
C VAL A 18 -3.30 6.40 3.73
N VAL A 19 -4.31 7.22 4.03
CA VAL A 19 -4.16 8.32 5.01
C VAL A 19 -3.88 7.79 6.41
N PHE A 20 -4.58 6.74 6.86
CA PHE A 20 -4.33 6.15 8.18
C PHE A 20 -2.99 5.40 8.23
N ALA A 21 -2.55 4.79 7.13
CA ALA A 21 -1.21 4.21 7.05
C ALA A 21 -0.12 5.28 7.22
N LEU A 22 -0.38 6.54 6.85
CA LEU A 22 0.54 7.66 7.04
C LEU A 22 0.53 8.25 8.47
N LEU A 23 -0.44 7.88 9.31
CA LEU A 23 -0.62 8.46 10.64
C LEU A 23 0.58 8.23 11.59
N PRO A 24 1.20 7.04 11.67
CA PRO A 24 2.38 6.83 12.51
C PRO A 24 3.54 7.77 12.15
N PHE A 25 3.71 8.07 10.85
CA PHE A 25 4.74 8.98 10.37
C PHE A 25 4.48 10.43 10.78
N LEU A 26 3.21 10.86 10.75
CA LEU A 26 2.82 12.17 11.24
C LEU A 26 3.10 12.28 12.74
N VAL A 27 2.83 11.23 13.52
CA VAL A 27 3.13 11.19 14.96
C VAL A 27 4.64 11.26 15.21
N ASN A 28 5.44 10.47 14.49
CA ASN A 28 6.90 10.50 14.59
C ASN A 28 7.47 11.88 14.20
N TYR A 29 6.91 12.52 13.18
CA TYR A 29 7.26 13.88 12.79
C TYR A 29 6.99 14.91 13.90
N LEU A 30 5.78 14.88 14.48
CA LEU A 30 5.40 15.79 15.57
C LEU A 30 6.24 15.55 16.83
N LEU A 31 6.57 14.28 17.13
CA LEU A 31 7.45 13.93 18.24
C LEU A 31 8.87 14.46 18.02
N GLY A 32 9.42 14.34 16.81
CA GLY A 32 10.73 14.90 16.47
C GLY A 32 10.78 16.42 16.68
N ILE A 33 9.74 17.14 16.25
CA ILE A 33 9.62 18.58 16.50
C ILE A 33 9.57 18.88 18.01
N SER A 34 8.76 18.13 18.77
CA SER A 34 8.62 18.35 20.21
C SER A 34 9.91 18.12 20.99
N ARG A 35 10.80 17.27 20.47
CA ARG A 35 12.10 16.95 21.07
C ARG A 35 13.23 17.87 20.60
N GLY A 36 12.95 18.79 19.66
CA GLY A 36 13.96 19.66 19.08
C GLY A 36 14.95 18.92 18.17
N GLU A 37 14.59 17.74 17.68
CA GLU A 37 15.43 16.95 16.78
C GLU A 37 15.38 17.52 15.36
N LYS A 38 16.51 17.42 14.65
CA LYS A 38 16.54 17.77 13.23
C LYS A 38 15.79 16.68 12.45
N ILE A 39 14.65 17.03 11.86
CA ILE A 39 13.86 16.09 11.07
C ILE A 39 14.65 15.68 9.83
N THR A 40 15.04 14.41 9.77
CA THR A 40 15.69 13.79 8.61
C THR A 40 14.81 12.64 8.08
N LEU A 41 14.99 12.29 6.79
CA LEU A 41 14.33 11.12 6.21
C LEU A 41 14.71 9.83 6.94
N GLU A 42 15.93 9.79 7.46
CA GLU A 42 16.45 8.70 8.27
C GLU A 42 15.66 8.53 9.58
N LEU A 43 15.34 9.64 10.26
CA LEU A 43 14.56 9.63 11.49
C LEU A 43 13.11 9.18 11.24
N LEU A 44 12.52 9.59 10.12
CA LEU A 44 11.12 9.30 9.79
C LEU A 44 10.89 7.92 9.16
N PHE A 45 11.83 7.43 8.37
CA PHE A 45 11.65 6.23 7.54
C PHE A 45 12.72 5.16 7.75
N GLY A 46 13.79 5.45 8.48
CA GLY A 46 14.88 4.51 8.74
C GLY A 46 14.48 3.33 9.65
N GLY A 47 13.34 3.43 10.36
CA GLY A 47 12.79 2.35 11.18
C GLY A 47 12.06 1.26 10.39
N GLY A 48 11.88 1.41 9.08
CA GLY A 48 11.21 0.42 8.23
C GLY A 48 9.67 0.38 8.40
N GLU A 49 9.08 1.25 9.21
CA GLU A 49 7.62 1.33 9.41
C GLU A 49 6.87 1.55 8.08
N ILE A 50 7.47 2.27 7.12
CA ILE A 50 6.85 2.54 5.81
C ILE A 50 6.83 1.30 4.91
N LEU A 51 7.73 0.36 5.14
CA LEU A 51 7.72 -0.95 4.48
C LEU A 51 6.56 -1.78 4.98
N LEU A 52 6.28 -1.76 6.29
CA LEU A 52 5.09 -2.40 6.87
C LEU A 52 3.80 -1.82 6.28
N ALA A 53 3.69 -0.49 6.19
CA ALA A 53 2.56 0.15 5.53
C ALA A 53 2.40 -0.33 4.07
N SER A 54 3.51 -0.45 3.33
CA SER A 54 3.50 -0.96 1.96
C SER A 54 3.01 -2.41 1.87
N ILE A 55 3.46 -3.28 2.77
CA ILE A 55 3.02 -4.68 2.86
C ILE A 55 1.51 -4.75 3.11
N THR A 56 1.01 -3.97 4.07
CA THR A 56 -0.41 -3.96 4.42
C THR A 56 -1.28 -3.45 3.27
N LEU A 57 -0.90 -2.34 2.63
CA LEU A 57 -1.64 -1.78 1.50
C LEU A 57 -1.71 -2.75 0.32
N CYS A 58 -0.57 -3.31 -0.09
CA CYS A 58 -0.53 -4.32 -1.14
C CYS A 58 -1.31 -5.58 -0.76
N GLY A 59 -1.21 -6.03 0.51
CA GLY A 59 -1.90 -7.24 0.98
C GLY A 59 -3.42 -7.10 0.94
N ILE A 60 -3.95 -5.96 1.40
CA ILE A 60 -5.39 -5.64 1.32
C ILE A 60 -5.85 -5.63 -0.13
N ALA A 61 -5.14 -4.88 -0.99
CA ALA A 61 -5.51 -4.72 -2.39
C ALA A 61 -5.39 -6.03 -3.19
N LEU A 62 -4.39 -6.86 -2.89
CA LEU A 62 -4.21 -8.18 -3.48
C LEU A 62 -5.33 -9.15 -3.05
N GLY A 63 -5.75 -9.08 -1.78
CA GLY A 63 -6.87 -9.88 -1.26
C GLY A 63 -8.17 -9.58 -2.00
N GLU A 64 -8.49 -8.29 -2.20
CA GLU A 64 -9.65 -7.89 -3.00
C GLU A 64 -9.57 -8.36 -4.46
N LEU A 65 -8.38 -8.28 -5.06
CA LEU A 65 -8.15 -8.72 -6.43
C LEU A 65 -8.37 -10.25 -6.56
N PHE A 66 -7.97 -11.01 -5.53
CA PHE A 66 -8.10 -12.46 -5.49
C PHE A 66 -9.56 -12.91 -5.33
N GLU A 67 -10.35 -12.16 -4.55
CA GLU A 67 -11.80 -12.40 -4.41
C GLU A 67 -12.52 -12.28 -5.76
N VAL A 68 -12.22 -11.23 -6.53
CA VAL A 68 -12.77 -11.06 -7.89
C VAL A 68 -12.26 -12.15 -8.84
N ALA A 69 -10.97 -12.47 -8.80
CA ALA A 69 -10.37 -13.49 -9.67
C ALA A 69 -10.88 -14.92 -9.39
N SER A 70 -11.45 -15.16 -8.22
CA SER A 70 -12.04 -16.46 -7.84
C SER A 70 -13.49 -16.62 -8.30
N SER A 71 -14.15 -15.56 -8.79
CA SER A 71 -15.51 -15.64 -9.32
C SER A 71 -15.52 -16.40 -10.66
N PRO A 72 -16.29 -17.51 -10.79
CA PRO A 72 -16.34 -18.33 -12.00
C PRO A 72 -16.91 -17.61 -13.24
N ALA A 73 -17.53 -16.43 -13.07
CA ALA A 73 -18.12 -15.64 -14.15
C ALA A 73 -17.13 -14.66 -14.82
N ALA A 74 -15.98 -14.36 -14.20
CA ALA A 74 -15.03 -13.39 -14.72
C ALA A 74 -13.73 -14.09 -15.15
N THR A 75 -13.45 -14.16 -16.46
CA THR A 75 -12.08 -14.44 -16.92
C THR A 75 -11.20 -13.24 -16.58
N PRO A 76 -10.27 -13.33 -15.61
CA PRO A 76 -9.50 -12.17 -15.24
C PRO A 76 -8.59 -11.78 -16.41
N PRO A 77 -8.62 -10.52 -16.88
CA PRO A 77 -7.73 -10.08 -17.94
C PRO A 77 -6.28 -10.26 -17.52
N ALA A 78 -5.37 -10.56 -18.47
CA ALA A 78 -3.95 -10.82 -18.19
C ALA A 78 -3.28 -9.71 -17.34
N LEU A 79 -3.76 -8.47 -17.48
CA LEU A 79 -3.36 -7.31 -16.70
C LEU A 79 -3.58 -7.50 -15.18
N THR A 80 -4.67 -8.16 -14.78
CA THR A 80 -5.00 -8.45 -13.38
C THR A 80 -3.96 -9.36 -12.74
N LYS A 81 -3.54 -10.41 -13.46
CA LYS A 81 -2.50 -11.33 -12.99
C LYS A 81 -1.15 -10.63 -12.85
N PHE A 82 -0.81 -9.77 -13.80
CA PHE A 82 0.43 -8.99 -13.77
C PHE A 82 0.48 -8.03 -12.58
N ILE A 83 -0.59 -7.26 -12.35
CA ILE A 83 -0.66 -6.32 -11.23
C ILE A 83 -0.69 -7.04 -9.88
N GLY A 84 -1.37 -8.18 -9.78
CA GLY A 84 -1.33 -9.04 -8.60
C GLY A 84 0.08 -9.55 -8.30
N LEU A 85 0.82 -9.99 -9.33
CA LEU A 85 2.21 -10.41 -9.18
C LEU A 85 3.12 -9.26 -8.73
N CYS A 86 2.96 -8.06 -9.30
CA CYS A 86 3.70 -6.87 -8.86
C CYS A 86 3.44 -6.56 -7.38
N SER A 87 2.17 -6.62 -6.93
CA SER A 87 1.82 -6.40 -5.52
C SER A 87 2.48 -7.42 -4.61
N LEU A 88 2.49 -8.70 -5.01
CA LEU A 88 3.12 -9.79 -4.27
C LEU A 88 4.65 -9.61 -4.20
N LEU A 89 5.30 -9.20 -5.27
CA LEU A 89 6.73 -8.90 -5.28
C LEU A 89 7.07 -7.73 -4.34
N ILE A 90 6.26 -6.68 -4.34
CA ILE A 90 6.44 -5.54 -3.41
C ILE A 90 6.33 -6.01 -1.96
N ILE A 91 5.38 -6.89 -1.63
CA ILE A 91 5.23 -7.46 -0.28
C ILE A 91 6.51 -8.22 0.11
N ILE A 92 7.00 -9.11 -0.75
CA ILE A 92 8.19 -9.93 -0.47
C ILE A 92 9.43 -9.05 -0.27
N ILE A 93 9.68 -8.12 -1.20
CA ILE A 93 10.84 -7.21 -1.13
C ILE A 93 10.76 -6.32 0.11
N SER A 94 9.58 -5.77 0.42
CA SER A 94 9.37 -4.92 1.60
C SER A 94 9.57 -5.72 2.89
N SER A 95 9.11 -6.97 2.95
CA SER A 95 9.28 -7.85 4.11
C SER A 95 10.75 -8.20 4.34
N LEU A 96 11.50 -8.47 3.26
CA LEU A 96 12.95 -8.73 3.35
C LEU A 96 13.72 -7.51 3.83
N TYR A 97 13.42 -6.32 3.31
CA TYR A 97 14.02 -5.07 3.77
C TYR A 97 13.67 -4.78 5.24
N TYR A 98 12.40 -4.94 5.63
CA TYR A 98 11.97 -4.73 7.00
C TYR A 98 12.65 -5.69 7.97
N ALA A 99 12.81 -6.97 7.59
CA ALA A 99 13.55 -7.94 8.39
C ALA A 99 15.01 -7.51 8.59
N ASN A 100 15.70 -7.09 7.53
CA ASN A 100 17.10 -6.62 7.64
C ASN A 100 17.23 -5.40 8.58
N VAL A 101 16.29 -4.45 8.49
CA VAL A 101 16.26 -3.28 9.39
C VAL A 101 15.99 -3.69 10.84
N SER A 102 15.07 -4.63 11.06
CA SER A 102 14.65 -5.06 12.40
C SER A 102 15.69 -5.91 13.12
N PHE A 103 16.41 -6.78 12.39
CA PHE A 103 17.44 -7.66 12.97
C PHE A 103 18.82 -6.99 13.11
N GLY A 104 18.96 -5.71 12.72
CA GLY A 104 20.24 -5.00 12.79
C GLY A 104 21.33 -5.63 11.92
N GLY A 105 20.94 -6.41 10.91
CA GLY A 105 21.85 -7.19 10.08
C GLY A 105 22.43 -6.34 8.96
N ILE A 106 23.77 -6.26 8.93
CA ILE A 106 24.61 -5.58 7.92
C ILE A 106 24.57 -4.05 8.08
N ASP A 107 25.73 -3.39 7.94
CA ASP A 107 25.94 -1.92 7.88
C ASP A 107 25.19 -1.24 6.70
N LEU A 108 23.89 -1.51 6.56
CA LEU A 108 23.01 -0.79 5.66
C LEU A 108 22.88 0.63 6.18
N LYS A 109 23.54 1.55 5.48
CA LYS A 109 23.39 2.99 5.71
C LYS A 109 21.90 3.30 5.74
N ARG A 110 21.41 3.79 6.89
CA ARG A 110 20.00 4.11 7.11
C ARG A 110 19.47 5.11 6.08
N ASP A 111 20.32 5.94 5.49
CA ASP A 111 20.00 6.80 4.35
C ASP A 111 19.47 6.02 3.12
N ILE A 112 20.11 4.89 2.79
CA ILE A 112 19.72 4.05 1.66
C ILE A 112 18.39 3.37 1.98
N VAL A 113 18.24 2.87 3.20
CA VAL A 113 17.00 2.24 3.67
C VAL A 113 15.83 3.22 3.58
N ALA A 114 15.98 4.44 4.08
CA ALA A 114 14.94 5.46 4.02
C ALA A 114 14.52 5.77 2.58
N THR A 115 15.49 5.89 1.67
CA THR A 115 15.24 6.18 0.25
C THR A 115 14.53 5.03 -0.44
N VAL A 116 15.01 3.79 -0.28
CA VAL A 116 14.42 2.60 -0.91
C VAL A 116 13.01 2.36 -0.37
N SER A 117 12.82 2.53 0.94
CA SER A 117 11.52 2.32 1.58
C SER A 117 10.47 3.34 1.09
N LEU A 118 10.88 4.58 0.86
CA LEU A 118 10.02 5.61 0.27
C LEU A 118 9.60 5.24 -1.16
N TRP A 119 10.55 4.79 -2.00
CA TRP A 119 10.23 4.34 -3.36
C TRP A 119 9.29 3.13 -3.37
N LEU A 120 9.56 2.13 -2.53
CA LEU A 120 8.69 0.96 -2.40
C LEU A 120 7.28 1.34 -1.95
N PHE A 121 7.14 2.34 -1.08
CA PHE A 121 5.84 2.86 -0.68
C PHE A 121 5.10 3.56 -1.82
N ILE A 122 5.79 4.36 -2.63
CA ILE A 122 5.16 4.99 -3.80
C ILE A 122 4.66 3.92 -4.78
N PHE A 123 5.49 2.91 -5.06
CA PHE A 123 5.09 1.80 -5.93
C PHE A 123 3.95 0.97 -5.32
N SER A 124 3.92 0.77 -4.00
CA SER A 124 2.85 0.04 -3.31
C SER A 124 1.52 0.76 -3.43
N VAL A 125 1.49 2.09 -3.24
CA VAL A 125 0.28 2.91 -3.39
C VAL A 125 -0.23 2.86 -4.83
N ILE A 126 0.64 3.01 -5.84
CA ILE A 126 0.24 2.96 -7.25
C ILE A 126 -0.33 1.58 -7.60
N THR A 127 0.40 0.51 -7.26
CA THR A 127 -0.01 -0.85 -7.60
C THR A 127 -1.31 -1.23 -6.90
N SER A 128 -1.44 -0.90 -5.61
CA SER A 128 -2.65 -1.13 -4.83
C SER A 128 -3.84 -0.34 -5.38
N SER A 129 -3.64 0.92 -5.77
CA SER A 129 -4.70 1.73 -6.38
C SER A 129 -5.21 1.10 -7.68
N CYS A 130 -4.30 0.57 -8.51
CA CYS A 130 -4.67 -0.16 -9.73
C CYS A 130 -5.48 -1.43 -9.42
N CYS A 131 -5.13 -2.20 -8.39
CA CYS A 131 -5.90 -3.37 -7.95
C CYS A 131 -7.34 -2.98 -7.58
N ILE A 132 -7.50 -1.97 -6.72
CA ILE A 132 -8.83 -1.51 -6.25
C ILE A 132 -9.65 -0.97 -7.42
N PHE A 133 -9.02 -0.22 -8.34
CA PHE A 133 -9.70 0.30 -9.53
C PHE A 133 -10.21 -0.83 -10.45
N ILE A 134 -9.39 -1.86 -10.69
CA ILE A 134 -9.81 -3.01 -11.50
C ILE A 134 -10.97 -3.73 -10.82
N THR A 135 -10.86 -4.01 -9.52
CA THR A 135 -11.92 -4.63 -8.73
C THR A 135 -13.23 -3.86 -8.82
N GLU A 136 -13.20 -2.53 -8.65
CA GLU A 136 -14.40 -1.68 -8.75
C GLU A 136 -15.07 -1.75 -10.13
N ASN A 137 -14.29 -1.77 -11.21
CA ASN A 137 -14.82 -1.89 -12.57
C ASN A 137 -15.47 -3.26 -12.81
N VAL A 138 -14.85 -4.35 -12.34
CA VAL A 138 -15.39 -5.71 -12.50
C VAL A 138 -16.70 -5.89 -11.70
N THR A 139 -16.76 -5.39 -10.46
CA THR A 139 -18.00 -5.45 -9.65
C THR A 139 -19.12 -4.59 -10.26
N THR A 140 -18.78 -3.52 -10.99
CA THR A 140 -19.76 -2.68 -11.67
C THR A 140 -20.33 -3.36 -12.91
N THR A 141 -19.54 -4.19 -13.61
CA THR A 141 -20.03 -5.00 -14.75
C THR A 141 -20.98 -6.11 -14.30
N GLU A 142 -20.67 -6.84 -13.21
CA GLU A 142 -21.58 -7.88 -12.69
C GLU A 142 -22.94 -7.32 -12.24
N ASN A 143 -22.98 -6.12 -11.64
CA ASN A 143 -24.25 -5.47 -11.25
C ASN A 143 -25.10 -4.97 -12.43
N LYS A 144 -24.56 -4.91 -13.65
CA LYS A 144 -25.33 -4.52 -14.85
C LYS A 144 -25.95 -5.73 -15.56
N GLU A 145 -25.43 -6.93 -15.32
CA GLU A 145 -25.91 -8.16 -15.96
C GLU A 145 -26.98 -8.90 -15.14
N ASN A 146 -27.14 -8.55 -13.86
CA ASN A 146 -28.23 -9.00 -12.98
C ASN A 146 -29.35 -7.96 -12.86
#